data_AF-A0A4Y7TQF7-F1
#
_entry.id   AF-A0A4Y7TQF7-F1
#
_cell.length_a   1.000
_cell.length_b   1.000
_cell.length_c   1.000
_cell.angle_alpha   90.00
_cell.angle_beta   90.00
_cell.angle_gamma   90.00
#
_symmetry.space_group_name_H-M   'P 1'
#
loop_
_entity.id
_entity.type
_entity.pdbx_description
1 polymer ?
#
loop_
_entity_poly.entity_id
_entity_poly.type
_entity_poly.pdbx_seq_one_letter_code
_entity_poly.pdbx_strand_id
1 'polypeptide(L)'
;MIIGRHISSPKQFQFRPPYQAKDAANYEPPSVILAHPTLDYVFAFLPARNGFPGIGTIYQRGGTVDHWFPSGTLSFPPGAGIVGGRWLPNGREWAVDQVGIPYRLAPRGPQINLCDVSLLLVSEDCTIQLVLVRNWSDTLQVTTKCSLIHPFLSNQASATRRRPEPILTQKCIGASIGLNYLDSTVYVAFRSRSSPVPPVRSTPYDTSIADGDLLALPCDLDLPGTQTEVSISLVNISQREGSNPGNRRRSHSVYAR
;
A
#
# COMPACT_ATOMS: atom_id res chain seq x y z
N MET A 1 -10.41 -9.22 14.24
CA MET A 1 -11.81 -8.98 13.84
C MET A 1 -12.00 -7.49 13.58
N ILE A 2 -12.71 -7.10 12.52
CA ILE A 2 -13.01 -5.69 12.21
C ILE A 2 -14.52 -5.48 12.43
N ILE A 3 -14.86 -4.56 13.33
CA ILE A 3 -16.25 -4.17 13.59
C ILE A 3 -16.41 -2.72 13.14
N GLY A 4 -17.41 -2.47 12.30
CA GLY A 4 -17.85 -1.15 11.90
C GLY A 4 -19.18 -0.79 12.55
N ARG A 5 -19.47 0.51 12.62
CA ARG A 5 -20.76 1.03 13.08
C ARG A 5 -21.23 2.12 12.13
N HIS A 6 -22.53 2.14 11.84
CA HIS A 6 -23.14 3.22 11.06
C HIS A 6 -23.24 4.50 11.90
N ILE A 7 -22.98 5.66 11.31
CA ILE A 7 -23.12 6.94 12.03
C ILE A 7 -24.61 7.26 12.26
N SER A 8 -25.46 6.94 11.28
CA SER A 8 -26.91 7.19 11.31
C SER A 8 -27.72 6.10 11.99
N SER A 9 -27.09 5.03 12.50
CA SER A 9 -27.79 3.87 13.07
C SER A 9 -26.95 3.18 14.15
N PRO A 10 -27.55 2.66 15.24
CA PRO A 10 -26.81 1.90 16.24
C PRO A 10 -26.32 0.54 15.73
N LYS A 11 -26.73 0.11 14.53
CA LYS A 11 -26.32 -1.16 13.94
C LYS A 11 -24.81 -1.23 13.74
N GLN A 12 -24.26 -2.36 14.16
CA GLN A 12 -22.88 -2.74 13.92
C GLN A 12 -22.84 -3.78 12.80
N PHE A 13 -21.77 -3.74 12.02
CA PHE A 13 -21.49 -4.74 11.00
C PHE A 13 -20.08 -5.28 11.19
N GLN A 14 -19.86 -6.51 10.71
CA GLN A 14 -18.60 -7.21 10.89
C GLN A 14 -18.04 -7.60 9.52
N PHE A 15 -16.76 -7.32 9.32
CA PHE A 15 -16.04 -7.88 8.19
C PHE A 15 -15.59 -9.30 8.53
N ARG A 16 -15.96 -10.27 7.69
CA ARG A 16 -15.48 -11.64 7.82
C ARG A 16 -14.00 -11.69 7.47
N PRO A 17 -13.12 -12.23 8.33
CA PRO A 17 -11.71 -12.34 7.99
C PRO A 17 -11.53 -13.22 6.74
N PRO A 18 -10.51 -12.93 5.92
CA PRO A 18 -10.22 -13.68 4.68
C PRO A 18 -9.56 -15.05 4.94
N TYR A 19 -9.22 -15.35 6.19
CA TYR A 19 -8.53 -16.57 6.62
C TYR A 19 -9.47 -17.49 7.41
N GLN A 20 -9.08 -18.76 7.53
CA GLN A 20 -9.80 -19.71 8.37
C GLN A 20 -9.58 -19.40 9.86
N ALA A 21 -10.57 -19.71 10.70
CA ALA A 21 -10.49 -19.41 12.14
C ALA A 21 -9.22 -19.99 12.82
N LYS A 22 -8.75 -21.16 12.36
CA LYS A 22 -7.52 -21.80 12.83
C LYS A 22 -6.25 -20.96 12.60
N ASP A 23 -6.26 -20.09 11.58
CA ASP A 23 -5.13 -19.26 11.19
C ASP A 23 -5.19 -17.88 11.87
N ALA A 24 -6.25 -17.58 12.64
CA ALA A 24 -6.45 -16.27 13.24
C ALA A 24 -5.31 -15.83 14.18
N ALA A 25 -4.65 -16.79 14.84
CA ALA A 25 -3.50 -16.53 15.70
C ALA A 25 -2.26 -16.02 14.94
N ASN A 26 -2.20 -16.21 13.62
CA ASN A 26 -1.09 -15.79 12.78
C ASN A 26 -1.17 -14.32 12.35
N TYR A 27 -2.28 -13.63 12.65
CA TYR A 27 -2.53 -12.27 12.16
C TYR A 27 -2.76 -11.28 13.32
N GLU A 28 -2.35 -10.05 13.09
CA GLU A 28 -2.60 -8.92 13.98
C GLU A 28 -3.92 -8.23 13.63
N PRO A 29 -4.44 -7.36 14.52
CA PRO A 29 -5.49 -6.43 14.16
C PRO A 29 -5.10 -5.63 12.90
N PRO A 30 -6.07 -5.19 12.08
CA PRO A 30 -5.75 -4.44 10.87
C PRO A 30 -5.01 -3.16 11.18
N SER A 31 -3.89 -2.92 10.49
CA SER A 31 -3.10 -1.70 10.64
C SER A 31 -3.51 -0.60 9.66
N VAL A 32 -4.11 -0.98 8.53
CA VAL A 32 -4.60 -0.03 7.52
C VAL A 32 -6.01 -0.41 7.09
N ILE A 33 -6.92 0.56 7.12
CA ILE A 33 -8.30 0.44 6.62
C ILE A 33 -8.56 1.63 5.70
N LEU A 34 -8.98 1.37 4.46
CA LEU A 34 -9.25 2.39 3.45
C LEU A 34 -10.67 2.22 2.91
N ALA A 35 -11.53 3.19 3.17
CA ALA A 35 -12.87 3.22 2.58
C ALA A 35 -12.83 3.85 1.18
N HIS A 36 -13.49 3.22 0.22
CA HIS A 36 -13.68 3.81 -1.11
C HIS A 36 -14.63 5.02 -1.01
N PRO A 37 -14.46 6.09 -1.81
CA PRO A 37 -15.30 7.28 -1.72
C PRO A 37 -16.81 7.02 -1.88
N THR A 38 -17.20 6.00 -2.65
CA THR A 38 -18.62 5.62 -2.82
C THR A 38 -19.15 4.74 -1.69
N LEU A 39 -18.28 4.31 -0.76
CA LEU A 39 -18.57 3.39 0.34
C LEU A 39 -19.05 2.00 -0.09
N ASP A 40 -18.83 1.62 -1.34
CA ASP A 40 -19.13 0.27 -1.85
C ASP A 40 -17.98 -0.72 -1.63
N TYR A 41 -16.77 -0.20 -1.38
CA TYR A 41 -15.58 -1.01 -1.18
C TYR A 41 -14.79 -0.54 0.04
N VAL A 42 -14.19 -1.49 0.74
CA VAL A 42 -13.28 -1.25 1.85
C VAL A 42 -12.07 -2.14 1.67
N PHE A 43 -10.88 -1.59 1.79
CA PHE A 43 -9.65 -2.36 1.89
C PHE A 43 -9.22 -2.44 3.35
N ALA A 44 -8.83 -3.62 3.82
CA ALA A 44 -8.19 -3.78 5.12
C ALA A 44 -6.92 -4.63 4.99
N PHE A 45 -5.83 -4.16 5.58
CA PHE A 45 -4.58 -4.91 5.69
C PHE A 45 -4.38 -5.43 7.11
N LEU A 46 -4.14 -6.73 7.23
CA LEU A 46 -3.86 -7.45 8.45
C LEU A 46 -2.39 -7.89 8.42
N PRO A 47 -1.53 -7.27 9.24
CA PRO A 47 -0.16 -7.73 9.41
C PRO A 47 -0.14 -9.17 9.91
N ALA A 48 0.93 -9.87 9.58
CA ALA A 48 1.15 -11.24 10.03
C ALA A 48 2.22 -11.30 11.11
N ARG A 49 2.06 -12.25 12.02
CA ARG A 49 3.00 -12.56 13.11
C ARG A 49 4.01 -13.60 12.65
N ASN A 50 5.12 -13.73 13.38
CA ASN A 50 6.04 -14.87 13.27
C ASN A 50 6.56 -15.16 11.85
N GLY A 51 6.73 -14.13 11.02
CA GLY A 51 7.25 -14.29 9.66
C GLY A 51 6.26 -14.86 8.64
N PHE A 52 4.98 -14.97 8.96
CA PHE A 52 3.94 -15.25 7.97
C PHE A 52 3.75 -14.05 7.03
N PRO A 53 3.23 -14.26 5.81
CA PRO A 53 2.88 -13.16 4.92
C PRO A 53 1.63 -12.41 5.42
N GLY A 54 1.66 -11.09 5.36
CA GLY A 54 0.51 -10.24 5.66
C GLY A 54 -0.60 -10.42 4.62
N ILE A 55 -1.83 -10.10 5.00
CA ILE A 55 -2.99 -10.24 4.11
C ILE A 55 -3.71 -8.90 3.96
N GLY A 56 -3.90 -8.45 2.71
CA GLY A 56 -4.81 -7.36 2.38
C GLY A 56 -6.07 -7.87 1.71
N THR A 57 -7.23 -7.43 2.15
CA THR A 57 -8.52 -7.87 1.59
C THR A 57 -9.35 -6.67 1.17
N ILE A 58 -9.90 -6.76 -0.04
CA ILE A 58 -10.92 -5.85 -0.52
C ILE A 58 -12.27 -6.48 -0.22
N TYR A 59 -13.10 -5.75 0.52
CA TYR A 59 -14.48 -6.08 0.79
C TYR A 59 -15.38 -5.25 -0.10
N GLN A 60 -16.37 -5.90 -0.70
CA GLN A 60 -17.44 -5.27 -1.44
C GLN A 60 -18.72 -5.28 -0.60
N ARG A 61 -19.43 -4.16 -0.61
CA ARG A 61 -20.72 -4.01 0.04
C ARG A 61 -21.78 -4.82 -0.71
N GLY A 62 -22.57 -5.58 0.04
CA GLY A 62 -23.73 -6.30 -0.47
C GLY A 62 -24.94 -5.40 -0.70
N GLY A 63 -26.10 -6.00 -0.95
CA GLY A 63 -27.35 -5.25 -1.14
C GLY A 63 -27.84 -4.49 0.10
N THR A 64 -27.33 -4.82 1.29
CA THR A 64 -27.62 -4.11 2.54
C THR A 64 -26.35 -3.50 3.11
N VAL A 65 -26.46 -2.34 3.76
CA VAL A 65 -25.31 -1.56 4.25
C VAL A 65 -24.46 -2.32 5.28
N ASP A 66 -25.09 -3.25 6.02
CA ASP A 66 -24.44 -4.09 7.03
C ASP A 66 -23.75 -5.34 6.45
N HIS A 67 -23.94 -5.67 5.17
CA HIS A 67 -23.40 -6.89 4.56
C HIS A 67 -22.18 -6.59 3.71
N TRP A 68 -21.07 -7.27 4.01
CA TRP A 68 -19.80 -7.12 3.34
C TRP A 68 -19.22 -8.48 2.97
N PHE A 69 -18.77 -8.60 1.73
CA PHE A 69 -18.20 -9.84 1.19
C PHE A 69 -16.75 -9.61 0.78
N PRO A 70 -15.83 -10.54 1.05
CA PRO A 70 -14.48 -10.46 0.50
C PRO A 70 -14.57 -10.60 -1.03
N SER A 71 -14.23 -9.53 -1.74
CA SER A 71 -14.15 -9.51 -3.21
C SER A 71 -12.78 -9.95 -3.71
N GLY A 72 -11.74 -9.85 -2.86
CA GLY A 72 -10.52 -10.59 -3.07
C GLY A 72 -9.43 -10.29 -2.06
N THR A 73 -8.37 -11.09 -2.14
CA THR A 73 -7.30 -11.13 -1.15
C THR A 73 -5.92 -11.04 -1.82
N LEU A 74 -5.03 -10.29 -1.19
CA LEU A 74 -3.65 -10.06 -1.58
C LEU A 74 -2.72 -10.56 -0.48
N SER A 75 -1.65 -11.25 -0.87
CA SER A 75 -0.59 -11.69 0.04
C SER A 75 0.59 -10.73 -0.05
N PHE A 76 1.13 -10.35 1.11
CA PHE A 76 2.26 -9.44 1.26
C PHE A 76 3.41 -10.18 1.93
N PRO A 77 4.63 -10.15 1.37
CA PRO A 77 5.75 -10.85 1.99
C PRO A 77 6.06 -10.26 3.38
N PRO A 78 6.69 -11.05 4.26
CA PRO A 78 7.12 -10.57 5.58
C PRO A 78 7.98 -9.30 5.44
N GLY A 79 7.64 -8.26 6.20
CA GLY A 79 8.32 -6.95 6.15
C GLY A 79 7.89 -6.02 5.00
N ALA A 80 6.91 -6.42 4.18
CA ALA A 80 6.23 -5.53 3.22
C ALA A 80 4.83 -5.16 3.71
N GLY A 81 4.73 -4.73 4.98
CA GLY A 81 3.48 -4.23 5.55
C GLY A 81 2.93 -3.05 4.74
N ILE A 82 1.62 -2.82 4.76
CA ILE A 82 1.05 -1.62 4.12
C ILE A 82 1.12 -0.46 5.10
N VAL A 83 1.67 0.67 4.63
CA VAL A 83 1.82 1.91 5.44
C VAL A 83 0.93 3.05 4.96
N GLY A 84 0.33 2.91 3.78
CA GLY A 84 -0.58 3.91 3.23
C GLY A 84 -1.22 3.42 1.94
N GLY A 85 -2.27 4.12 1.52
CA GLY A 85 -2.91 3.83 0.26
C GLY A 85 -3.99 4.84 -0.09
N ARG A 86 -4.47 4.78 -1.32
CA ARG A 86 -5.50 5.67 -1.85
C ARG A 86 -6.25 5.01 -2.98
N TRP A 87 -7.57 5.07 -2.88
CA TRP A 87 -8.46 4.74 -3.99
C TRP A 87 -8.31 5.79 -5.10
N LEU A 88 -8.15 5.33 -6.34
CA LEU A 88 -8.20 6.20 -7.50
C LEU A 88 -9.66 6.49 -7.85
N PRO A 89 -10.00 7.75 -8.18
CA PRO A 89 -11.38 8.11 -8.48
C PRO A 89 -11.78 7.58 -9.86
N ASN A 90 -12.94 6.94 -9.92
CA ASN A 90 -13.51 6.43 -11.18
C ASN A 90 -14.35 7.47 -11.93
N GLY A 91 -14.28 8.75 -11.55
CA GLY A 91 -15.13 9.77 -12.12
C GLY A 91 -14.76 11.19 -11.71
N ARG A 92 -15.48 12.14 -12.30
CA ARG A 92 -15.33 13.58 -12.05
C ARG A 92 -16.09 13.96 -10.79
N GLU A 93 -15.42 14.63 -9.86
CA GLU A 93 -16.04 15.25 -8.69
C GLU A 93 -16.99 16.38 -9.14
N TRP A 94 -18.09 16.58 -8.40
CA TRP A 94 -18.92 17.76 -8.55
C TRP A 94 -18.34 18.90 -7.71
N ALA A 95 -18.38 20.10 -8.25
CA ALA A 95 -18.13 21.33 -7.52
C ALA A 95 -19.27 22.31 -7.79
N VAL A 96 -19.34 23.35 -6.98
CA VAL A 96 -20.28 24.45 -7.13
C VAL A 96 -19.45 25.70 -7.39
N ASP A 97 -19.80 26.46 -8.43
CA ASP A 97 -19.11 27.71 -8.73
C ASP A 97 -19.49 28.82 -7.74
N GLN A 98 -18.95 30.03 -7.93
CA GLN A 98 -19.23 31.17 -7.06
C GLN A 98 -20.70 31.62 -7.10
N VAL A 99 -21.47 31.22 -8.12
CA VAL A 99 -22.88 31.59 -8.33
C VAL A 99 -23.83 30.48 -7.84
N GLY A 100 -23.30 29.34 -7.38
CA GLY A 100 -24.12 28.22 -6.93
C GLY A 100 -24.44 27.21 -8.03
N ILE A 101 -23.86 27.34 -9.23
CA ILE A 101 -24.13 26.43 -10.34
C ILE A 101 -23.24 25.18 -10.22
N PRO A 102 -23.82 23.97 -10.21
CA PRO A 102 -23.03 22.75 -10.14
C PRO A 102 -22.31 22.49 -11.47
N TYR A 103 -21.02 22.16 -11.40
CA TYR A 103 -20.21 21.77 -12.55
C TYR A 103 -19.31 20.57 -12.22
N ARG A 104 -18.85 19.86 -13.25
CA ARG A 104 -17.95 18.71 -13.10
C ARG A 104 -16.50 19.17 -13.15
N LEU A 105 -15.72 18.84 -12.13
CA LEU A 105 -14.27 19.03 -12.15
C LEU A 105 -13.61 18.11 -13.18
N ALA A 106 -12.39 18.44 -13.59
CA ALA A 106 -11.59 17.52 -14.37
C ALA A 106 -11.35 16.19 -13.60
N PRO A 107 -11.07 15.07 -14.29
CA PRO A 107 -10.65 13.86 -13.61
C PRO A 107 -9.34 14.06 -12.85
N ARG A 108 -9.18 13.38 -11.72
CA ARG A 108 -7.97 13.42 -10.89
C ARG A 108 -7.17 12.14 -11.04
N GLY A 109 -5.88 12.26 -11.29
CA GLY A 109 -4.98 11.13 -11.38
C GLY A 109 -5.21 10.25 -12.62
N PRO A 110 -4.49 9.12 -12.70
CA PRO A 110 -4.53 8.21 -13.84
C PRO A 110 -5.94 7.66 -14.06
N GLN A 111 -6.40 7.77 -15.31
CA GLN A 111 -7.67 7.18 -15.75
C GLN A 111 -7.42 5.75 -16.18
N ILE A 112 -7.90 4.81 -15.37
CA ILE A 112 -7.76 3.38 -15.64
C ILE A 112 -9.10 2.90 -16.20
N ASN A 113 -9.15 2.80 -17.52
CA ASN A 113 -10.33 2.28 -18.20
C ASN A 113 -10.50 0.79 -17.86
N LEU A 114 -11.74 0.30 -17.86
CA LEU A 114 -12.11 -1.13 -17.74
C LEU A 114 -11.96 -1.75 -16.33
N CYS A 115 -11.81 -0.94 -15.28
CA CYS A 115 -11.79 -1.43 -13.90
C CYS A 115 -12.86 -0.71 -13.08
N ASP A 116 -13.49 -1.43 -12.17
CA ASP A 116 -14.53 -0.87 -11.30
C ASP A 116 -13.94 -0.15 -10.13
N VAL A 117 -12.79 -0.63 -9.68
CA VAL A 117 -12.07 0.02 -8.61
C VAL A 117 -10.59 -0.16 -8.81
N SER A 118 -9.86 0.93 -8.58
CA SER A 118 -8.41 0.96 -8.64
C SER A 118 -7.86 1.47 -7.32
N LEU A 119 -6.92 0.75 -6.73
CA LEU A 119 -6.35 1.05 -5.42
C LEU A 119 -4.83 1.13 -5.52
N LEU A 120 -4.26 2.21 -5.01
CA LEU A 120 -2.83 2.34 -4.80
C LEU A 120 -2.49 2.01 -3.35
N LEU A 121 -1.49 1.16 -3.16
CA LEU A 121 -0.97 0.79 -1.85
C LEU A 121 0.52 1.08 -1.82
N VAL A 122 0.99 1.63 -0.70
CA VAL A 122 2.41 1.82 -0.41
C VAL A 122 2.78 0.90 0.74
N SER A 123 3.87 0.17 0.58
CA SER A 123 4.37 -0.77 1.58
C SER A 123 5.65 -0.30 2.28
N GLU A 124 5.97 -0.98 3.39
CA GLU A 124 7.13 -0.78 4.25
C GLU A 124 8.46 -0.92 3.51
N ASP A 125 8.51 -1.68 2.42
CA ASP A 125 9.69 -1.85 1.57
C ASP A 125 9.88 -0.70 0.56
N CYS A 126 9.22 0.44 0.79
CA CYS A 126 9.22 1.60 -0.10
C CYS A 126 8.78 1.25 -1.52
N THR A 127 7.80 0.36 -1.69
CA THR A 127 7.19 0.10 -3.00
C THR A 127 5.75 0.63 -3.05
N ILE A 128 5.33 1.04 -4.25
CA ILE A 128 3.94 1.35 -4.57
C ILE A 128 3.41 0.28 -5.51
N GLN A 129 2.18 -0.17 -5.26
CA GLN A 129 1.50 -1.13 -6.10
C GLN A 129 0.10 -0.67 -6.48
N LEU A 130 -0.26 -0.91 -7.74
CA LEU A 130 -1.60 -0.71 -8.28
C LEU A 130 -2.37 -2.02 -8.28
N VAL A 131 -3.49 -2.03 -7.58
CA VAL A 131 -4.43 -3.14 -7.47
C VAL A 131 -5.70 -2.78 -8.23
N LEU A 132 -6.12 -3.66 -9.13
CA LEU A 132 -7.32 -3.50 -9.96
C LEU A 132 -8.36 -4.56 -9.60
N VAL A 133 -9.61 -4.11 -9.43
CA VAL A 133 -10.80 -4.97 -9.32
C VAL A 133 -11.59 -4.80 -10.62
N ARG A 134 -11.94 -5.90 -11.29
CA ARG A 134 -12.65 -5.89 -12.58
C ARG A 134 -13.94 -6.71 -12.49
N ASN A 135 -15.06 -6.20 -13.00
CA ASN A 135 -16.40 -6.80 -12.91
C ASN A 135 -16.51 -8.22 -13.45
N TRP A 136 -15.80 -8.50 -14.54
CA TRP A 136 -15.82 -9.78 -15.24
C TRP A 136 -14.90 -10.84 -14.63
N SER A 137 -14.13 -10.52 -13.58
CA SER A 137 -13.22 -11.47 -12.95
C SER A 137 -13.27 -11.35 -11.44
N ASP A 138 -13.60 -12.45 -10.77
CA ASP A 138 -13.54 -12.57 -9.31
C ASP A 138 -12.10 -12.51 -8.75
N THR A 139 -11.10 -12.42 -9.63
CA THR A 139 -9.68 -12.40 -9.26
C THR A 139 -9.15 -10.98 -9.26
N LEU A 140 -8.59 -10.54 -8.12
CA LEU A 140 -7.82 -9.31 -8.05
C LEU A 140 -6.59 -9.39 -8.94
N GLN A 141 -6.36 -8.34 -9.73
CA GLN A 141 -5.15 -8.22 -10.53
C GLN A 141 -4.23 -7.17 -9.92
N VAL A 142 -3.06 -7.61 -9.45
CA VAL A 142 -1.95 -6.70 -9.12
C VAL A 142 -1.20 -6.42 -10.41
N THR A 143 -1.39 -5.23 -10.95
CA THR A 143 -0.95 -4.94 -12.33
C THR A 143 0.43 -4.31 -12.39
N THR A 144 0.83 -3.55 -11.37
CA THR A 144 2.10 -2.81 -11.42
C THR A 144 2.67 -2.64 -10.02
N LYS A 145 3.97 -2.92 -9.86
CA LYS A 145 4.76 -2.61 -8.67
C LYS A 145 5.93 -1.72 -9.09
N CYS A 146 6.22 -0.69 -8.31
CA CYS A 146 7.30 0.25 -8.56
C CYS A 146 8.03 0.60 -7.25
N SER A 147 9.35 0.76 -7.30
CA SER A 147 10.12 1.25 -6.16
C SER A 147 9.94 2.77 -6.03
N LEU A 148 9.67 3.25 -4.82
CA LEU A 148 9.60 4.69 -4.53
C LEU A 148 11.00 5.31 -4.39
N ILE A 149 12.00 4.54 -3.99
CA ILE A 149 13.40 4.98 -3.89
C ILE A 149 14.01 5.11 -5.30
N HIS A 150 13.63 4.22 -6.21
CA HIS A 150 14.12 4.17 -7.59
C HIS A 150 12.96 4.08 -8.58
N PRO A 151 12.14 5.14 -8.74
CA PRO A 151 10.92 5.11 -9.56
C PRO A 151 11.20 4.87 -11.05
N PHE A 152 12.44 5.08 -11.50
CA PHE A 152 12.86 4.88 -12.89
C PHE A 152 13.33 3.46 -13.20
N LEU A 153 13.62 2.65 -12.17
CA LEU A 153 14.06 1.26 -12.33
C LEU A 153 12.84 0.34 -12.32
N SER A 154 12.00 0.48 -13.35
CA SER A 154 10.86 -0.40 -13.58
C SER A 154 11.35 -1.82 -13.93
N ASN A 155 11.35 -2.70 -12.94
CA ASN A 155 11.16 -4.15 -13.07
C ASN A 155 12.09 -4.95 -14.02
N GLN A 156 13.32 -4.49 -14.27
CA GLN A 156 14.35 -5.34 -14.89
C GLN A 156 15.62 -5.35 -14.04
N ALA A 157 15.86 -6.50 -13.42
CA ALA A 157 17.16 -6.98 -12.95
C ALA A 157 18.00 -5.99 -12.12
N SER A 158 17.55 -5.62 -10.91
CA SER A 158 18.46 -5.05 -9.91
C SER A 158 19.12 -6.17 -9.11
N ALA A 159 19.97 -6.94 -9.79
CA ALA A 159 20.83 -7.92 -9.15
C ALA A 159 22.20 -7.96 -9.81
N THR A 160 22.92 -6.83 -9.83
CA THR A 160 24.38 -6.85 -9.70
C THR A 160 24.96 -5.44 -9.59
N ARG A 161 25.90 -5.30 -8.64
CA ARG A 161 26.85 -4.20 -8.43
C ARG A 161 26.31 -2.89 -7.86
N ARG A 162 26.29 -2.80 -6.53
CA ARG A 162 26.78 -1.59 -5.83
C ARG A 162 27.67 -1.97 -4.65
N ARG A 163 28.62 -1.05 -4.41
CA ARG A 163 29.75 -1.07 -3.46
C ARG A 163 29.37 -1.54 -2.05
N PRO A 164 30.36 -1.96 -1.24
CA PRO A 164 30.18 -2.25 0.18
C PRO A 164 30.03 -0.92 0.95
N GLU A 165 28.92 -0.22 0.75
CA GLU A 165 28.44 0.72 1.76
C GLU A 165 27.75 -0.09 2.87
N PRO A 166 27.79 0.39 4.13
CA PRO A 166 27.08 -0.27 5.22
C PRO A 166 25.63 -0.47 4.80
N ILE A 167 25.17 -1.72 4.80
CA ILE A 167 23.81 -2.09 4.37
C ILE A 167 22.87 -1.46 5.40
N LEU A 168 22.32 -0.29 5.08
CA LEU A 168 21.23 0.29 5.84
C LEU A 168 19.94 -0.34 5.32
N THR A 169 19.12 -0.85 6.25
CA THR A 169 17.76 -1.25 5.92
C THR A 169 16.86 -0.03 6.02
N GLN A 170 16.39 0.44 4.87
CA GLN A 170 15.42 1.52 4.79
C GLN A 170 14.03 0.92 4.83
N LYS A 171 13.19 1.42 5.75
CA LYS A 171 11.77 1.07 5.82
C LYS A 171 10.91 2.30 5.67
N CYS A 172 9.90 2.25 4.82
CA CYS A 172 8.82 3.21 4.80
C CYS A 172 7.99 3.03 6.09
N ILE A 173 7.78 4.10 6.84
CA ILE A 173 7.00 4.11 8.09
C ILE A 173 5.70 4.91 7.97
N GLY A 174 5.46 5.51 6.81
CA GLY A 174 4.23 6.25 6.52
C GLY A 174 4.25 6.81 5.11
N ALA A 175 3.09 6.85 4.47
CA ALA A 175 2.97 7.40 3.12
C ALA A 175 1.62 8.07 2.89
N SER A 176 1.62 9.09 2.03
CA SER A 176 0.44 9.78 1.55
C SER A 176 0.50 9.88 0.02
N ILE A 177 -0.66 9.76 -0.62
CA ILE A 177 -0.78 9.73 -2.07
C ILE A 177 -1.59 10.94 -2.52
N GLY A 178 -0.98 11.81 -3.32
CA GLY A 178 -1.59 12.98 -3.95
C GLY A 178 -1.95 12.71 -5.41
N LEU A 179 -3.11 13.23 -5.83
CA LEU A 179 -3.60 13.15 -7.21
C LEU A 179 -3.85 14.56 -7.73
N ASN A 180 -3.38 14.82 -8.96
CA ASN A 180 -3.56 16.10 -9.64
C ASN A 180 -4.64 16.01 -10.72
N TYR A 181 -5.22 17.15 -11.10
CA TYR A 181 -6.21 17.21 -12.16
C TYR A 181 -5.54 17.09 -13.54
N LEU A 182 -6.17 16.34 -14.46
CA LEU A 182 -5.69 16.17 -15.84
C LEU A 182 -4.28 15.54 -15.99
N ASP A 183 -3.77 14.89 -14.95
CA ASP A 183 -2.45 14.26 -14.96
C ASP A 183 -2.55 12.77 -14.61
N SER A 184 -1.79 11.94 -15.33
CA SER A 184 -1.67 10.50 -15.04
C SER A 184 -0.58 10.19 -14.00
N THR A 185 0.12 11.22 -13.55
CA THR A 185 1.15 11.13 -12.52
C THR A 185 0.53 11.18 -11.13
N VAL A 186 1.09 10.38 -10.24
CA VAL A 186 0.74 10.32 -8.83
C VAL A 186 1.92 10.80 -8.00
N TYR A 187 1.64 11.64 -7.02
CA TYR A 187 2.64 12.12 -6.07
C TYR A 187 2.58 11.24 -4.83
N VAL A 188 3.71 10.67 -4.44
CA VAL A 188 3.81 9.85 -3.22
C VAL A 188 4.78 10.54 -2.28
N ALA A 189 4.26 11.17 -1.23
CA ALA A 189 5.08 11.69 -0.14
C ALA A 189 5.17 10.61 0.93
N PHE A 190 6.38 10.17 1.25
CA PHE A 190 6.60 9.08 2.20
C PHE A 190 7.72 9.40 3.17
N ARG A 191 7.61 8.83 4.37
CA ARG A 191 8.60 8.94 5.43
C ARG A 191 9.28 7.58 5.58
N SER A 192 10.60 7.58 5.55
CA SER A 192 11.41 6.38 5.70
C SER A 192 12.34 6.49 6.90
N ARG A 193 12.67 5.34 7.50
CA ARG A 193 13.63 5.19 8.58
C ARG A 193 14.72 4.24 8.14
N SER A 194 15.96 4.69 8.20
CA SER A 194 17.13 3.85 7.93
C SER A 194 17.67 3.32 9.25
N SER A 195 17.82 1.99 9.33
CA SER A 195 18.41 1.32 10.49
C SER A 195 19.65 0.54 10.07
N PRO A 196 20.73 0.57 10.88
CA PRO A 196 21.89 -0.26 10.62
C PRO A 196 21.47 -1.73 10.64
N VAL A 197 21.89 -2.49 9.64
CA VAL A 197 21.73 -3.95 9.70
C VAL A 197 22.53 -4.45 10.90
N PRO A 198 21.91 -5.16 11.86
CA PRO A 198 22.65 -5.71 12.98
C PRO A 198 23.77 -6.58 12.41
N PRO A 199 25.01 -6.45 12.93
CA PRO A 199 26.10 -7.30 12.46
C PRO A 199 25.62 -8.74 12.57
N VAL A 200 25.67 -9.48 11.46
CA VAL A 200 25.36 -10.90 11.46
C VAL A 200 26.28 -11.50 12.49
N ARG A 201 25.74 -11.88 13.66
CA ARG A 201 26.53 -12.49 14.72
C ARG A 201 26.99 -13.83 14.20
N SER A 202 28.16 -13.85 13.58
CA SER A 202 28.88 -15.06 13.25
C SER A 202 29.37 -15.67 14.57
N THR A 203 28.56 -16.46 15.25
CA THR A 203 29.00 -17.20 16.43
C THR A 203 28.44 -18.61 16.44
N PRO A 204 29.28 -19.65 16.38
CA PRO A 204 29.14 -20.79 17.26
C PRO A 204 29.77 -20.40 18.60
N TYR A 205 29.02 -19.82 19.54
CA TYR A 205 29.52 -19.70 20.91
C TYR A 205 28.43 -19.93 21.95
N ASP A 206 28.88 -20.71 22.93
CA ASP A 206 28.26 -21.30 24.11
C ASP A 206 27.12 -20.53 24.79
N THR A 207 26.08 -21.30 25.13
CA THR A 207 24.91 -20.88 25.90
C THR A 207 25.14 -21.21 27.37
N SER A 208 25.80 -20.31 28.11
CA SER A 208 25.89 -20.44 29.58
C SER A 208 25.98 -19.09 30.30
N ILE A 209 25.03 -18.17 30.08
CA ILE A 209 24.82 -17.04 31.01
C ILE A 209 23.33 -16.89 31.30
N ALA A 210 23.06 -16.84 32.61
CA ALA A 210 21.82 -17.11 33.30
C ALA A 210 20.75 -16.01 33.23
N ASP A 211 19.54 -16.44 33.58
CA ASP A 211 18.32 -15.69 33.87
C ASP A 211 18.56 -14.37 34.61
N GLY A 212 18.03 -13.28 34.05
CA GLY A 212 18.05 -11.96 34.66
C GLY A 212 17.26 -10.94 33.85
N ASP A 213 15.93 -11.04 33.93
CA ASP A 213 14.98 -9.92 33.93
C ASP A 213 15.15 -8.83 32.84
N LEU A 214 14.76 -9.14 31.59
CA LEU A 214 14.75 -8.21 30.45
C LEU A 214 13.34 -7.87 29.94
N LEU A 215 12.36 -7.76 30.84
CA LEU A 215 10.98 -7.42 30.50
C LEU A 215 10.65 -5.97 30.86
N ALA A 216 11.10 -5.00 30.06
CA ALA A 216 10.45 -3.71 29.79
C ALA A 216 11.44 -2.69 29.20
N LEU A 217 11.80 -2.84 27.92
CA LEU A 217 12.38 -1.70 27.19
C LEU A 217 11.25 -0.96 26.46
N PRO A 218 11.11 0.37 26.64
CA PRO A 218 10.13 1.17 25.91
C PRO A 218 10.39 1.06 24.40
N CYS A 219 9.39 0.61 23.64
CA CYS A 219 9.48 0.46 22.18
C CYS A 219 9.64 1.79 21.41
N ASP A 220 9.59 2.93 22.09
CA ASP A 220 9.61 4.27 21.49
C ASP A 220 10.90 5.07 21.78
N LEU A 221 11.96 4.43 22.26
CA LEU A 221 13.26 5.11 22.30
C LEU A 221 13.77 5.28 20.86
N ASP A 222 13.87 6.54 20.44
CA ASP A 222 14.68 6.95 19.28
C ASP A 222 16.08 6.38 19.44
N LEU A 223 16.28 5.18 18.88
CA LEU A 223 17.56 4.50 18.92
C LEU A 223 18.60 5.46 18.35
N PRO A 224 19.66 5.79 19.11
CA PRO A 224 20.69 6.69 18.64
C PRO A 224 21.24 6.15 17.31
N GLY A 225 21.11 6.95 16.25
CA GLY A 225 21.57 6.60 14.90
C GLY A 225 20.47 6.28 13.88
N THR A 226 19.18 6.29 14.24
CA THR A 226 18.13 6.17 13.19
C THR A 226 17.86 7.51 12.52
N GLN A 227 18.16 7.59 11.22
CA GLN A 227 17.84 8.76 10.41
C GLN A 227 16.44 8.58 9.82
N THR A 228 15.59 9.58 10.04
CA THR A 228 14.27 9.67 9.39
C THR A 228 14.37 10.65 8.23
N GLU A 229 13.91 10.23 7.06
CA GLU A 229 13.90 11.03 5.83
C GLU A 229 12.48 11.12 5.29
N VAL A 230 12.09 12.31 4.81
CA VAL A 230 10.84 12.53 4.06
C VAL A 230 11.20 12.75 2.61
N SER A 231 10.63 11.95 1.72
CA SER A 231 10.90 11.98 0.29
C SER A 231 9.60 12.08 -0.49
N ILE A 232 9.65 12.67 -1.68
CA ILE A 232 8.52 12.77 -2.61
C ILE A 232 8.90 12.09 -3.91
N SER A 233 8.12 11.11 -4.33
CA SER A 233 8.31 10.40 -5.59
C SER A 233 7.14 10.63 -6.53
N LEU A 234 7.46 10.95 -7.79
CA LEU A 234 6.49 11.02 -8.88
C LEU A 234 6.40 9.67 -9.56
N VAL A 235 5.19 9.11 -9.61
CA VAL A 235 4.93 7.79 -10.16
C VAL A 235 3.99 7.96 -11.35
N ASN A 236 4.47 7.67 -12.55
CA ASN A 236 3.64 7.68 -13.74
C ASN A 236 2.88 6.36 -13.84
N ILE A 237 1.55 6.43 -13.75
CA ILE A 237 0.69 5.26 -13.88
C ILE A 237 0.02 5.34 -15.24
N SER A 238 0.81 5.10 -16.28
CA SER A 238 0.27 4.79 -17.60
C SER A 238 0.06 3.28 -17.67
N GLN A 239 -1.15 2.84 -18.03
CA GLN A 239 -1.32 1.48 -18.51
C GLN A 239 -0.36 1.33 -19.69
N ARG A 240 0.65 0.48 -19.53
CA ARG A 240 1.46 0.02 -20.66
C ARG A 240 0.56 -0.95 -21.42
N GLU A 241 -0.40 -0.38 -22.15
CA GLU A 241 -1.26 -1.10 -23.08
C GLU A 241 -0.34 -1.96 -23.93
N GLY A 242 -0.51 -3.29 -23.84
CA GLY A 242 0.48 -4.28 -24.24
C GLY A 242 1.17 -3.85 -25.52
N SER A 243 2.39 -3.31 -25.38
CA SER A 243 3.10 -2.76 -26.51
C SER A 243 3.38 -3.94 -27.42
N ASN A 244 2.64 -4.01 -28.52
CA ASN A 244 2.96 -4.88 -29.64
C ASN A 244 4.45 -4.65 -29.93
N PRO A 245 5.33 -5.67 -29.82
CA PRO A 245 6.78 -5.48 -29.70
C PRO A 245 7.43 -4.72 -30.87
N GLY A 246 6.70 -4.45 -31.95
CA GLY A 246 7.14 -3.70 -33.11
C GLY A 246 7.01 -2.17 -33.06
N ASN A 247 6.40 -1.54 -32.04
CA ASN A 247 6.18 -0.08 -32.06
C ASN A 247 6.72 0.64 -30.82
N ARG A 248 8.05 0.81 -30.75
CA ARG A 248 8.74 1.61 -29.73
C ARG A 248 8.61 3.11 -30.03
N ARG A 249 7.44 3.70 -29.78
CA ARG A 249 7.38 5.17 -29.61
C ARG A 249 7.95 5.53 -28.24
N ARG A 250 8.98 6.37 -28.24
CA ARG A 250 9.64 6.91 -27.05
C ARG A 250 8.63 7.74 -26.25
N SER A 251 8.16 7.22 -25.13
CA SER A 251 7.46 8.01 -24.11
C SER A 251 8.49 8.95 -23.47
N HIS A 252 8.39 10.24 -23.76
CA HIS A 252 9.18 11.28 -23.13
C HIS A 252 8.67 11.50 -21.70
N SER A 253 9.47 11.09 -20.72
CA SER A 253 9.29 11.48 -19.31
C SER A 253 9.80 12.92 -19.13
N VAL A 254 8.91 13.81 -18.71
CA VAL A 254 9.21 15.20 -18.33
C VAL A 254 9.75 15.21 -16.91
N TYR A 255 10.86 15.93 -16.69
CA TYR A 255 11.53 16.07 -15.40
C TYR A 255 11.01 17.29 -14.64
N ALA A 256 10.76 17.15 -13.34
CA ALA A 256 10.71 18.27 -12.41
C ALA A 256 11.91 18.14 -11.45
N ARG A 257 12.68 19.22 -11.34
CA ARG A 257 13.80 19.38 -10.38
C ARG A 257 13.26 19.77 -9.02
#